data_AF-A0A6I6EQ41-F1
#
_entry.id   AF-A0A6I6EQ41-F1
#
_cell.length_a   1.000
_cell.length_b   1.000
_cell.length_c   1.000
_cell.angle_alpha   90.00
_cell.angle_beta   90.00
_cell.angle_gamma   90.00
#
_symmetry.space_group_name_H-M   'P 1'
#
loop_
_entity.id
_entity.type
_entity.pdbx_description
1 polymer ?
#
loop_
_entity_poly.entity_id
_entity_poly.type
_entity_poly.pdbx_seq_one_letter_code
_entity_poly.pdbx_strand_id
1 'polypeptide(L)'
;MKWKIASGSLLLATVVVLLIAAMMNRLPGRQTMLFSPSFRGVDVQLGYYDLLSRQREVYDTAFTTENKILSLTVTSPNDNRFGVKVHLLQRSIGQGEVTFDLKPVYHKDDHRDRMIRNMLGYNWQKEVRFDTLNFNGEHLIIIPSGQLFSYR
;
A
#
# COMPACT_ATOMS: atom_id res chain seq x y z
N MET A 1 -3.50 50.74 33.81
CA MET A 1 -3.83 50.13 32.51
C MET A 1 -5.14 49.37 32.64
N LYS A 2 -6.23 49.88 32.05
CA LYS A 2 -7.56 49.24 32.12
C LYS A 2 -7.66 48.19 31.01
N TRP A 3 -7.63 46.92 31.37
CA TRP A 3 -7.87 45.83 30.42
C TRP A 3 -9.33 45.91 29.98
N LYS A 4 -9.57 46.32 28.73
CA LYS A 4 -10.91 46.28 28.13
C LYS A 4 -11.26 44.81 27.94
N ILE A 5 -12.13 44.29 28.79
CA ILE A 5 -12.74 42.97 28.63
C ILE A 5 -13.43 42.98 27.27
N ALA A 6 -13.06 42.04 26.41
CA ALA A 6 -13.58 41.95 25.05
C ALA A 6 -15.12 41.90 25.07
N SER A 7 -15.76 42.64 24.15
CA SER A 7 -17.23 42.62 24.02
C SER A 7 -17.72 41.18 23.79
N GLY A 8 -18.88 40.82 24.32
CA GLY A 8 -19.43 39.46 24.22
C GLY A 8 -19.50 38.91 22.78
N SER A 9 -19.64 39.79 21.78
CA SER A 9 -19.56 39.45 20.35
C SER A 9 -18.19 38.91 19.91
N LEU A 10 -17.11 39.43 20.49
CA LEU A 10 -15.75 39.06 20.13
C LEU A 10 -15.39 37.69 20.71
N LEU A 11 -15.83 37.42 21.94
CA LEU A 11 -15.74 36.08 22.55
C LEU A 11 -16.48 35.03 21.73
N LEU A 12 -17.70 35.37 21.28
CA LEU A 12 -18.52 34.48 20.45
C LEU A 12 -17.85 34.19 19.10
N ALA A 13 -17.26 35.21 18.47
CA ALA A 13 -16.49 35.04 17.23
C ALA A 13 -15.28 34.12 17.43
N THR A 14 -14.51 34.25 18.51
CA THR A 14 -13.38 33.35 18.81
C THR A 14 -13.82 31.91 19.04
N VAL A 15 -14.94 31.67 19.72
CA VAL A 15 -15.47 30.32 19.93
C VAL A 15 -15.89 29.68 18.61
N VAL A 16 -16.55 30.45 17.74
CA VAL A 16 -16.95 29.97 16.40
C VAL A 16 -15.72 29.61 15.55
N VAL A 17 -14.67 30.45 15.56
CA VAL A 17 -13.42 30.16 14.83
C VAL A 17 -12.73 28.89 15.34
N LEU A 18 -12.68 28.69 16.65
CA LEU A 18 -12.11 27.48 17.25
C LEU A 18 -12.92 26.22 16.92
N LEU A 19 -14.26 26.33 16.89
CA LEU A 19 -15.14 25.23 16.49
C LEU A 19 -14.97 24.88 15.01
N ILE A 20 -14.85 25.87 14.13
CA ILE A 20 -14.59 25.65 12.70
C ILE A 20 -13.22 24.99 12.51
N ALA A 21 -12.17 25.47 13.20
CA ALA A 21 -10.84 24.87 13.13
C ALA A 21 -10.81 23.42 13.64
N ALA A 22 -11.50 23.14 14.75
CA ALA A 22 -11.63 21.79 15.28
C ALA A 22 -12.41 20.86 14.35
N MET A 23 -13.41 21.38 13.64
CA MET A 23 -14.22 20.63 12.68
C MET A 23 -13.45 20.37 11.36
N MET A 24 -12.65 21.33 10.90
CA MET A 24 -11.76 21.14 9.75
C MET A 24 -10.69 20.08 10.00
N ASN A 25 -10.19 19.98 11.24
CA ASN A 25 -9.21 18.96 11.62
C ASN A 25 -9.81 17.54 11.72
N ARG A 26 -11.14 17.41 11.62
CA ARG A 26 -11.86 16.13 11.61
C ARG A 26 -12.32 15.70 10.22
N LEU A 27 -12.08 16.50 9.18
CA LEU A 27 -12.35 16.06 7.82
C LEU A 27 -11.39 14.89 7.50
N PRO A 28 -11.90 13.69 7.14
CA PRO A 28 -11.04 12.62 6.72
C PRO A 28 -10.21 13.12 5.54
N GLY A 29 -8.89 13.11 5.73
CA GLY A 29 -7.94 13.57 4.72
C GLY A 29 -8.29 12.92 3.39
N ARG A 30 -8.39 13.75 2.34
CA ARG A 30 -8.63 13.29 0.97
C ARG A 30 -7.54 12.26 0.65
N GLN A 31 -7.91 10.98 0.57
CA GLN A 31 -6.94 9.92 0.29
C GLN A 31 -6.40 10.15 -1.13
N THR A 32 -5.20 10.72 -1.21
CA THR A 32 -4.43 10.79 -2.45
C THR A 32 -4.04 9.37 -2.82
N MET A 33 -4.43 8.95 -4.01
CA MET A 33 -4.08 7.62 -4.50
C MET A 33 -2.60 7.60 -4.87
N LEU A 34 -1.84 6.66 -4.30
CA LEU A 34 -0.39 6.55 -4.48
C LEU A 34 -0.01 6.24 -5.93
N PHE A 35 -0.69 5.26 -6.53
CA PHE A 35 -0.39 4.80 -7.87
C PHE A 35 -1.29 5.51 -8.88
N SER A 36 -0.71 6.02 -9.97
CA SER A 36 -1.52 6.55 -11.06
C SER A 36 -2.32 5.41 -11.73
N PRO A 37 -3.47 5.72 -12.34
CA PRO A 37 -4.18 4.73 -13.18
C PRO A 37 -3.34 4.20 -14.35
N SER A 38 -2.28 4.94 -14.74
CA SER A 38 -1.32 4.53 -15.77
C SER A 38 -0.14 3.72 -15.24
N PHE A 39 -0.05 3.49 -13.92
CA PHE A 39 1.00 2.68 -13.34
C PHE A 39 0.86 1.25 -13.87
N ARG A 40 1.81 0.90 -14.74
CA ARG A 40 2.14 -0.47 -15.10
C ARG A 40 3.46 -0.73 -14.41
N GLY A 41 3.52 -1.75 -13.56
CA GLY A 41 4.79 -2.14 -12.95
C GLY A 41 5.85 -2.40 -14.02
N VAL A 42 7.11 -2.42 -13.61
CA VAL A 42 8.19 -2.89 -14.48
C VAL A 42 8.07 -4.42 -14.60
N ASP A 43 8.46 -4.98 -15.74
CA ASP A 43 8.57 -6.44 -15.92
C ASP A 43 9.64 -6.99 -14.97
N VAL A 44 9.21 -7.47 -13.81
CA VAL A 44 10.09 -7.97 -12.75
C VAL A 44 9.73 -9.40 -12.37
N GLN A 45 10.77 -10.20 -12.13
CA GLN A 45 10.64 -11.57 -11.64
C GLN A 45 11.03 -11.66 -10.17
N LEU A 46 10.31 -12.50 -9.44
CA LEU A 46 10.66 -12.91 -8.08
C LEU A 46 11.32 -14.30 -8.13
N GLY A 47 12.49 -14.42 -7.53
CA GLY A 47 13.20 -15.69 -7.41
C GLY A 47 13.34 -16.10 -5.95
N TYR A 48 13.04 -17.37 -5.66
CA TYR A 48 13.34 -17.99 -4.37
C TYR A 48 14.36 -19.10 -4.58
N TYR A 49 15.33 -19.17 -3.68
CA TYR A 49 16.35 -20.20 -3.71
C TYR A 49 16.55 -20.73 -2.29
N ASP A 50 16.25 -22.01 -2.09
CA ASP A 50 16.55 -22.71 -0.85
C ASP A 50 17.94 -23.33 -0.95
N LEU A 51 18.84 -22.88 -0.07
CA LEU A 51 20.22 -23.35 -0.01
C LEU A 51 20.32 -24.82 0.43
N LEU A 52 19.38 -25.29 1.28
CA LEU A 52 19.43 -26.65 1.85
C LEU A 52 18.98 -27.69 0.83
N SER A 53 17.82 -27.48 0.20
CA SER A 53 17.28 -28.38 -0.82
C SER A 53 17.84 -28.13 -2.22
N ARG A 54 18.56 -27.01 -2.42
CA ARG A 54 18.98 -26.50 -3.74
C ARG A 54 17.80 -26.30 -4.69
N GLN A 55 16.61 -26.09 -4.14
CA GLN A 55 15.40 -25.83 -4.91
C GLN A 55 15.34 -24.37 -5.32
N ARG A 56 15.00 -24.13 -6.59
CA ARG A 56 14.78 -22.80 -7.14
C ARG A 56 13.35 -22.65 -7.61
N GLU A 57 12.74 -21.53 -7.28
CA GLU A 57 11.47 -21.08 -7.85
C GLU A 57 11.66 -19.71 -8.48
N VAL A 58 11.00 -19.48 -9.61
CA VAL A 58 10.98 -18.19 -10.31
C VAL A 58 9.54 -17.88 -10.67
N TYR A 59 9.15 -16.64 -10.50
CA TYR A 59 7.80 -16.17 -10.72
C TYR A 59 7.81 -14.86 -11.48
N ASP A 60 6.96 -14.75 -12.49
CA ASP A 60 6.66 -13.50 -13.17
C ASP A 60 5.68 -12.70 -12.32
N THR A 61 5.91 -11.39 -12.19
CA THR A 61 4.99 -10.50 -11.49
C THR A 61 4.50 -9.40 -12.40
N ALA A 62 3.22 -9.10 -12.30
CA ALA A 62 2.57 -8.03 -13.04
C ALA A 62 1.75 -7.17 -12.10
N PHE A 63 1.96 -5.85 -12.19
CA PHE A 63 1.17 -4.86 -11.45
C PHE A 63 0.24 -4.13 -12.41
N THR A 64 -1.04 -4.08 -12.06
CA THR A 64 -2.05 -3.35 -12.83
C THR A 64 -2.88 -2.48 -11.90
N THR A 65 -3.18 -1.25 -12.30
CA THR A 65 -4.03 -0.34 -11.52
C THR A 65 -5.36 -0.15 -12.23
N GLU A 66 -6.47 -0.49 -11.58
CA GLU A 66 -7.83 -0.31 -12.11
C GLU A 66 -8.76 0.23 -11.02
N ASN A 67 -9.56 1.27 -11.32
CA ASN A 67 -10.57 1.81 -10.40
C ASN A 67 -10.09 2.06 -8.96
N LYS A 68 -8.87 2.57 -8.82
CA LYS A 68 -8.19 2.84 -7.54
C LYS A 68 -7.67 1.61 -6.78
N ILE A 69 -7.66 0.46 -7.43
CA ILE A 69 -7.18 -0.80 -6.89
C ILE A 69 -5.87 -1.15 -7.59
N LEU A 70 -4.80 -1.33 -6.82
CA LEU A 70 -3.57 -1.93 -7.34
C LEU A 70 -3.71 -3.45 -7.26
N SER A 71 -3.60 -4.14 -8.39
CA SER A 71 -3.60 -5.61 -8.43
C SER A 71 -2.19 -6.10 -8.71
N LEU A 72 -1.72 -7.03 -7.89
CA LEU A 72 -0.52 -7.83 -8.12
C LEU A 72 -0.94 -9.21 -8.63
N THR A 73 -0.42 -9.60 -9.78
CA THR A 73 -0.55 -10.95 -10.33
C THR A 73 0.81 -11.63 -10.32
N VAL A 74 0.86 -12.87 -9.85
CA VAL A 74 2.07 -13.69 -9.77
C VAL A 74 1.81 -15.01 -10.49
N THR A 75 2.65 -15.34 -11.46
CA THR A 75 2.54 -16.57 -12.27
C THR A 75 3.88 -17.28 -12.34
N SER A 76 3.87 -18.59 -12.60
CA SER A 76 5.11 -19.34 -12.82
C SER A 76 5.36 -19.49 -14.32
N PRO A 77 6.53 -19.09 -14.85
CA PRO A 77 6.89 -19.36 -16.23
C PRO A 77 7.02 -20.87 -16.51
N ASN A 78 7.27 -21.67 -15.46
CA ASN A 78 7.52 -23.10 -15.55
C ASN A 78 6.30 -23.97 -15.13
N ASP A 79 5.20 -23.36 -14.65
CA ASP A 79 3.99 -24.08 -14.28
C ASP A 79 2.74 -23.23 -14.55
N ASN A 80 2.05 -23.53 -15.64
CA ASN A 80 0.82 -22.85 -16.04
C ASN A 80 -0.37 -23.12 -15.10
N ARG A 81 -0.23 -24.03 -14.13
CA ARG A 81 -1.23 -24.27 -13.10
C ARG A 81 -1.09 -23.32 -11.92
N PHE A 82 0.07 -22.67 -11.77
CA PHE A 82 0.29 -21.72 -10.68
C PHE A 82 -0.11 -20.30 -11.09
N GLY A 83 -1.01 -19.70 -10.33
CA GLY A 83 -1.40 -18.31 -10.49
C GLY A 83 -2.01 -17.73 -9.22
N VAL A 84 -1.53 -16.56 -8.83
CA VAL A 84 -2.03 -15.80 -7.67
C VAL A 84 -2.35 -14.38 -8.11
N LYS A 85 -3.53 -13.88 -7.72
CA LYS A 85 -3.90 -12.47 -7.91
C LYS A 85 -4.37 -11.88 -6.58
N VAL A 86 -3.80 -10.74 -6.21
CA VAL A 86 -4.11 -10.01 -4.98
C VAL A 86 -4.43 -8.56 -5.30
N HIS A 87 -5.45 -8.01 -4.67
CA HIS A 87 -5.80 -6.61 -4.70
C HIS A 87 -5.26 -5.92 -3.44
N LEU A 88 -4.60 -4.79 -3.65
CA LEU A 88 -4.04 -3.90 -2.65
C LEU A 88 -4.93 -2.66 -2.62
N LEU A 89 -5.73 -2.53 -1.56
CA LEU A 89 -6.58 -1.37 -1.34
C LEU A 89 -5.89 -0.42 -0.37
N GLN A 90 -5.54 0.77 -0.84
CA GLN A 90 -4.88 1.77 0.00
C GLN A 90 -5.80 2.16 1.17
N ARG A 91 -5.29 2.03 2.40
CA ARG A 91 -6.01 2.39 3.63
C ARG A 91 -5.55 3.75 4.17
N SER A 92 -4.24 3.94 4.30
CA SER A 92 -3.66 5.18 4.83
C SER A 92 -2.25 5.40 4.33
N ILE A 93 -1.86 6.67 4.29
CA ILE A 93 -0.48 7.12 4.05
C ILE A 93 -0.03 7.79 5.33
N GLY A 94 0.99 7.24 5.98
CA GLY A 94 1.62 7.79 7.17
C GLY A 94 2.96 8.46 6.84
N GLN A 95 3.64 8.96 7.87
CA GLN A 95 5.02 9.42 7.73
C GLN A 95 5.95 8.20 7.63
N GLY A 96 6.52 7.98 6.45
CA GLY A 96 7.46 6.87 6.20
C GLY A 96 6.80 5.51 5.98
N GLU A 97 5.47 5.44 5.88
CA GLU A 97 4.77 4.19 5.64
C GLU A 97 3.48 4.35 4.83
N VAL A 98 3.11 3.28 4.14
CA VAL A 98 1.80 3.11 3.53
C VAL A 98 1.18 1.80 4.01
N THR A 99 -0.12 1.87 4.26
CA THR A 99 -0.92 0.72 4.65
C THR A 99 -1.87 0.31 3.53
N PHE A 100 -1.86 -0.97 3.18
CA PHE A 100 -2.78 -1.60 2.24
C PHE A 100 -3.60 -2.72 2.88
N ASP A 101 -4.87 -2.82 2.52
CA ASP A 101 -5.66 -4.03 2.74
C ASP A 101 -5.42 -5.01 1.59
N LEU A 102 -4.92 -6.21 1.91
CA LEU A 102 -4.81 -7.29 0.94
C LEU A 102 -6.13 -8.03 0.82
N LYS A 103 -6.61 -8.15 -0.42
CA LYS A 103 -7.75 -8.99 -0.78
C LYS A 103 -7.32 -9.99 -1.85
N PRO A 104 -7.36 -11.30 -1.57
CA PRO A 104 -7.02 -12.30 -2.55
C PRO A 104 -8.18 -12.42 -3.54
N VAL A 105 -7.86 -12.42 -4.82
CA VAL A 105 -8.87 -12.49 -5.89
C VAL A 105 -8.84 -13.84 -6.57
N TYR A 106 -7.65 -14.42 -6.70
CA TYR A 106 -7.48 -15.70 -7.36
C TYR A 106 -6.30 -16.44 -6.77
N HIS A 107 -6.46 -17.75 -6.56
CA HIS A 107 -5.38 -18.66 -6.21
C HIS A 107 -5.63 -20.00 -6.88
N LYS A 108 -4.68 -20.41 -7.71
CA LYS A 108 -4.59 -21.74 -8.29
C LYS A 108 -3.19 -22.25 -8.05
N ASP A 109 -3.09 -23.32 -7.28
CA ASP A 109 -1.82 -23.97 -6.96
C ASP A 109 -2.07 -25.42 -6.54
N ASP A 110 -1.59 -26.34 -7.36
CA ASP A 110 -1.70 -27.78 -7.12
C ASP A 110 -0.54 -28.33 -6.26
N HIS A 111 0.50 -27.53 -5.99
CA HIS A 111 1.72 -27.98 -5.32
C HIS A 111 1.80 -27.38 -3.90
N ARG A 112 1.62 -28.21 -2.89
CA ARG A 112 1.64 -27.75 -1.48
C ARG A 112 3.01 -27.28 -1.00
N ASP A 113 4.08 -27.61 -1.73
CA ASP A 113 5.46 -27.46 -1.26
C ASP A 113 6.18 -26.22 -1.83
N ARG A 114 5.44 -25.27 -2.43
CA ARG A 114 6.03 -24.05 -3.00
C ARG A 114 6.54 -23.10 -1.94
N MET A 115 7.78 -22.62 -2.06
CA MET A 115 8.38 -21.66 -1.15
C MET A 115 7.62 -20.33 -1.12
N ILE A 116 7.12 -19.87 -2.28
CA ILE A 116 6.32 -18.63 -2.34
C ILE A 116 5.08 -18.67 -1.43
N ARG A 117 4.53 -19.86 -1.17
CA ARG A 117 3.38 -20.02 -0.27
C ARG A 117 3.71 -19.59 1.16
N ASN A 118 4.96 -19.75 1.60
CA ASN A 118 5.40 -19.30 2.92
C ASN A 118 5.49 -17.77 3.01
N MET A 119 5.92 -17.11 1.93
CA MET A 119 5.91 -15.64 1.88
C MET A 119 4.49 -15.09 1.74
N LEU A 120 3.64 -15.77 0.99
CA LEU A 120 2.24 -15.41 0.85
C LEU A 120 1.44 -15.75 2.13
N GLY A 121 1.88 -16.71 2.96
CA GLY A 121 1.12 -17.38 4.03
C GLY A 121 0.47 -16.49 5.12
N TYR A 122 -0.62 -17.04 5.72
CA TYR A 122 -1.52 -16.59 6.82
C TYR A 122 -2.08 -15.15 6.83
N ASN A 123 -1.57 -14.25 5.99
CA ASN A 123 -1.94 -12.84 5.96
C ASN A 123 -2.77 -12.46 4.72
N TRP A 124 -3.32 -13.46 4.01
CA TRP A 124 -4.16 -13.28 2.82
C TRP A 124 -5.39 -12.40 3.06
N GLN A 125 -5.78 -12.16 4.32
CA GLN A 125 -6.89 -11.28 4.70
C GLN A 125 -6.46 -10.19 5.68
N LYS A 126 -5.19 -9.75 5.62
CA LYS A 126 -4.65 -8.78 6.57
C LYS A 126 -4.18 -7.51 5.89
N GLU A 127 -4.07 -6.51 6.76
CA GLU A 127 -3.36 -5.28 6.51
C GLU A 127 -1.87 -5.58 6.29
N VAL A 128 -1.27 -4.95 5.28
CA VAL A 128 0.17 -4.97 5.04
C VAL A 128 0.67 -3.54 5.02
N ARG A 129 1.80 -3.33 5.71
CA ARG A 129 2.50 -2.06 5.79
C ARG A 129 3.76 -2.16 4.94
N PHE A 130 3.98 -1.15 4.12
CA PHE A 130 5.20 -0.98 3.36
C PHE A 130 5.89 0.29 3.79
N ASP A 131 7.21 0.21 3.93
CA ASP A 131 8.03 1.37 4.22
C ASP A 131 8.07 2.29 3.00
N THR A 132 8.08 3.59 3.26
CA THR A 132 8.25 4.61 2.24
C THR A 132 9.50 5.43 2.49
N LEU A 133 10.13 5.87 1.40
CA LEU A 133 11.29 6.74 1.47
C LEU A 133 11.16 7.85 0.42
N ASN A 134 11.73 9.00 0.74
CA ASN A 134 11.81 10.11 -0.19
C ASN A 134 13.25 10.23 -0.67
N PHE A 135 13.44 10.12 -1.98
CA PHE A 135 14.76 10.23 -2.60
C PHE A 135 14.68 11.16 -3.80
N ASN A 136 15.49 12.22 -3.81
CA ASN A 136 15.52 13.23 -4.87
C ASN A 136 14.14 13.83 -5.25
N GLY A 137 13.23 13.95 -4.27
CA GLY A 137 11.87 14.46 -4.50
C GLY A 137 10.88 13.42 -5.04
N GLU A 138 11.30 12.18 -5.24
CA GLU A 138 10.42 11.06 -5.54
C GLU A 138 10.04 10.31 -4.26
N HIS A 139 8.77 9.94 -4.16
CA HIS A 139 8.28 9.07 -3.12
C HIS A 139 8.37 7.62 -3.60
N LEU A 140 9.04 6.76 -2.85
CA LEU A 140 9.22 5.35 -3.18
C LEU A 140 8.59 4.46 -2.10
N ILE A 141 7.97 3.37 -2.52
CA ILE A 141 7.50 2.28 -1.65
C ILE A 141 8.48 1.12 -1.76
N ILE A 142 8.88 0.56 -0.61
CA ILE A 142 9.68 -0.65 -0.52
C ILE A 142 8.76 -1.83 -0.22
N ILE A 143 8.72 -2.82 -1.10
CA ILE A 143 8.01 -4.09 -0.86
C ILE A 143 8.97 -5.08 -0.19
N PRO A 144 8.52 -6.01 0.69
CA PRO A 144 9.37 -6.97 1.38
C PRO A 144 10.25 -7.85 0.49
N SER A 145 9.92 -7.95 -0.81
CA SER A 145 10.76 -8.58 -1.83
C SER A 145 12.02 -7.78 -2.19
N GLY A 146 12.21 -6.58 -1.62
CA GLY A 146 13.28 -5.64 -1.95
C GLY A 146 12.98 -4.78 -3.18
N GLN A 147 11.79 -4.91 -3.78
CA GLN A 147 11.37 -4.11 -4.92
C GLN A 147 11.00 -2.68 -4.49
N LEU A 148 11.40 -1.70 -5.31
CA LEU A 148 11.13 -0.28 -5.09
C LEU A 148 10.20 0.24 -6.19
N PHE A 149 9.13 0.92 -5.79
CA PHE A 149 8.18 1.53 -6.73
C PHE A 149 7.99 3.01 -6.44
N SER A 150 8.18 3.85 -7.45
CA SER A 150 7.86 5.27 -7.36
C SER A 150 6.35 5.50 -7.40
N TYR A 151 5.87 6.42 -6.57
CA TYR A 151 4.46 6.81 -6.48
C TYR A 151 4.32 8.35 -6.39
N ARG A 152 3.09 8.85 -6.59
CA ARG A 152 2.80 10.30 -6.64
C ARG A 152 1.94 10.77 -5.46
#